data_AF-A0A2E0WB62-F1
#
_entry.id   AF-A0A2E0WB62-F1
#
_cell.length_a   1.000
_cell.length_b   1.000
_cell.length_c   1.000
_cell.angle_alpha   90.00
_cell.angle_beta   90.00
_cell.angle_gamma   90.00
#
_symmetry.space_group_name_H-M   'P 1'
#
loop_
_entity.id
_entity.type
_entity.pdbx_description
1 polymer ?
#
loop_
_entity_poly.entity_id
_entity_poly.type
_entity_poly.pdbx_seq_one_letter_code
_entity_poly.pdbx_strand_id
1 'polypeptide(L)'
;MADRQAVDSVANCKGTAMLALHNVSTNRSVSPSSDPVLRYRVTGLAIAGLLAVGLSGIAAPPASSEKLQAPSKAEITAKKKKKPRVQLSSSATSGNAGDTVKLSGRAKGLKKKKKKKNLVLIQQKDRARWTTAAKAQINAKGRFTTQLTLPKSRLQLEIRAKTKSKKLRPSNPITLTITSESPVNRSVPAPVPGPQRAAPGPGTPPQAAPAKDQTVRWLQDLNSAFPAVGEVVTLRATSTSGNKTSFTSSNPAVASISGSTVTFGAKGSATITARVEGSATWKPAAANIGVTVAATLVRGNGASLQSAVAAAPNGETLKLAGAFDLTEFDRPSAWSPNNVGLVVDKNLTLFGGSITQTLDDTAIGVKSGAELTLTGGIRIIGSDINQNAGAGIYNLGSVVLSDGTITNGRAGAGGGIYNTGTVTLNGGSINGNGAAQTGGGIFNDTNGVITLNGTTITDNRATTGGGIYNNGGTIKLNDGRITGNSASNSGGIYDPTRSVTDPKGIVTENTGGNIGP
;
A
#
# COMPACT_ATOMS: atom_id res chain seq x y z
N MET A 1 -39.09 -76.29 -33.67
CA MET A 1 -39.51 -77.57 -33.04
C MET A 1 -38.82 -77.68 -31.69
N ALA A 2 -39.50 -78.27 -30.71
CA ALA A 2 -39.03 -78.92 -29.47
C ALA A 2 -37.59 -78.61 -28.99
N ASP A 3 -37.43 -78.06 -27.77
CA ASP A 3 -37.03 -78.81 -26.54
C ASP A 3 -35.49 -78.81 -26.35
N ARG A 4 -34.84 -78.88 -25.17
CA ARG A 4 -35.09 -78.96 -23.70
C ARG A 4 -33.73 -78.57 -23.04
N GLN A 5 -33.49 -78.32 -21.74
CA GLN A 5 -34.16 -77.97 -20.48
C GLN A 5 -32.98 -77.63 -19.51
N ALA A 6 -33.09 -77.00 -18.33
CA ALA A 6 -34.00 -76.05 -17.68
C ALA A 6 -33.42 -75.77 -16.27
N VAL A 7 -34.19 -75.12 -15.39
CA VAL A 7 -33.99 -75.02 -13.93
C VAL A 7 -32.86 -74.04 -13.55
N ASP A 8 -33.16 -72.76 -13.29
CA ASP A 8 -33.80 -72.18 -12.08
C ASP A 8 -32.83 -72.09 -10.88
N SER A 9 -32.86 -71.07 -10.01
CA SER A 9 -33.89 -70.04 -9.80
C SER A 9 -33.35 -68.76 -9.13
N VAL A 10 -33.95 -67.62 -9.52
CA VAL A 10 -34.54 -66.58 -8.64
C VAL A 10 -33.64 -65.77 -7.66
N ALA A 11 -33.78 -64.44 -7.56
CA ALA A 11 -34.39 -63.45 -8.46
C ALA A 11 -34.00 -62.00 -8.05
N ASN A 12 -34.04 -61.10 -9.04
CA ASN A 12 -34.64 -59.74 -9.04
C ASN A 12 -34.51 -58.77 -7.85
N CYS A 13 -34.48 -57.45 -8.08
CA CYS A 13 -34.05 -56.64 -9.24
C CYS A 13 -34.10 -55.14 -8.84
N LYS A 14 -33.37 -54.30 -9.58
CA LYS A 14 -33.70 -52.94 -10.09
C LYS A 14 -34.85 -52.15 -9.42
N GLY A 15 -34.74 -50.85 -9.13
CA GLY A 15 -33.66 -49.89 -9.41
C GLY A 15 -34.15 -48.42 -9.31
N THR A 16 -33.19 -47.48 -9.37
CA THR A 16 -33.24 -46.04 -9.76
C THR A 16 -34.57 -45.44 -10.31
N ALA A 17 -34.95 -44.16 -10.08
CA ALA A 17 -34.29 -43.00 -9.44
C ALA A 17 -35.28 -41.80 -9.24
N MET A 18 -34.74 -40.68 -8.71
CA MET A 18 -35.15 -39.27 -8.87
C MET A 18 -36.22 -38.57 -7.97
N LEU A 19 -35.76 -37.43 -7.43
CA LEU A 19 -36.39 -36.11 -7.20
C LEU A 19 -37.62 -35.91 -6.29
N ALA A 20 -37.34 -35.21 -5.17
CA ALA A 20 -37.98 -33.99 -4.64
C ALA A 20 -39.52 -33.91 -4.41
N LEU A 21 -39.92 -33.54 -3.18
CA LEU A 21 -40.54 -32.24 -2.84
C LEU A 21 -41.02 -32.15 -1.36
N HIS A 22 -40.95 -30.92 -0.82
CA HIS A 22 -41.76 -30.32 0.26
C HIS A 22 -41.87 -30.92 1.69
N ASN A 23 -41.46 -30.07 2.65
CA ASN A 23 -42.01 -29.97 4.01
C ASN A 23 -43.52 -29.62 3.99
N VAL A 24 -44.25 -29.94 5.08
CA VAL A 24 -44.91 -28.94 5.97
C VAL A 24 -45.67 -29.60 7.15
N SER A 25 -45.37 -29.10 8.36
CA SER A 25 -46.22 -28.98 9.58
C SER A 25 -46.90 -30.19 10.24
N THR A 26 -46.67 -30.34 11.55
CA THR A 26 -47.74 -30.09 12.56
C THR A 26 -47.17 -29.75 13.96
N ASN A 27 -47.74 -28.70 14.56
CA ASN A 27 -47.95 -28.36 16.00
C ASN A 27 -47.33 -29.24 17.13
N ARG A 28 -47.01 -28.73 18.33
CA ARG A 28 -47.60 -27.60 19.10
C ARG A 28 -46.65 -27.07 20.21
N SER A 29 -47.02 -25.95 20.84
CA SER A 29 -46.29 -25.20 21.88
C SER A 29 -46.56 -25.61 23.33
N VAL A 30 -45.67 -25.22 24.28
CA VAL A 30 -45.91 -24.55 25.61
C VAL A 30 -44.61 -24.52 26.46
N SER A 31 -44.42 -23.49 27.28
CA SER A 31 -43.27 -23.24 28.22
C SER A 31 -43.77 -23.11 29.68
N PRO A 32 -42.99 -22.74 30.74
CA PRO A 32 -41.54 -22.86 31.03
C PRO A 32 -41.22 -23.40 32.47
N SER A 33 -39.96 -23.28 32.92
CA SER A 33 -39.46 -23.05 34.31
C SER A 33 -38.66 -24.14 35.06
N SER A 34 -37.56 -23.67 35.69
CA SER A 34 -36.89 -24.06 36.96
C SER A 34 -35.35 -24.09 36.86
N ASP A 35 -34.68 -23.77 37.99
CA ASP A 35 -33.36 -23.10 38.05
C ASP A 35 -32.33 -23.97 38.88
N PRO A 36 -31.22 -23.48 39.49
CA PRO A 36 -29.87 -23.69 38.93
C PRO A 36 -28.77 -24.32 39.85
N VAL A 37 -27.53 -24.32 39.32
CA VAL A 37 -26.20 -24.38 40.01
C VAL A 37 -25.61 -25.75 40.40
N LEU A 38 -24.37 -26.00 39.94
CA LEU A 38 -23.33 -26.66 40.75
C LEU A 38 -21.91 -26.17 40.36
N ARG A 39 -21.16 -25.65 41.34
CA ARG A 39 -19.73 -25.29 41.20
C ARG A 39 -18.87 -26.36 41.87
N TYR A 40 -17.80 -26.82 41.23
CA TYR A 40 -16.81 -27.70 41.87
C TYR A 40 -15.71 -26.89 42.59
N ARG A 41 -15.34 -27.34 43.80
CA ARG A 41 -14.21 -26.84 44.60
C ARG A 41 -12.94 -27.67 44.34
N VAL A 42 -11.80 -27.03 44.55
CA VAL A 42 -10.47 -27.66 44.62
C VAL A 42 -10.12 -27.94 46.08
N THR A 43 -9.57 -29.13 46.36
CA THR A 43 -8.78 -29.47 47.57
C THR A 43 -7.69 -30.46 47.17
N GLY A 44 -6.50 -30.35 47.75
CA GLY A 44 -5.36 -31.25 47.50
C GLY A 44 -4.79 -31.88 48.78
N LEU A 45 -3.47 -32.17 48.75
CA LEU A 45 -2.59 -32.73 49.80
C LEU A 45 -2.53 -34.26 50.00
N ALA A 46 -1.35 -34.86 49.78
CA ALA A 46 -0.55 -35.63 50.77
C ALA A 46 0.82 -36.05 50.16
N ILE A 47 1.83 -36.40 50.99
CA ILE A 47 3.26 -36.60 50.63
C ILE A 47 3.89 -37.80 51.39
N ALA A 48 4.93 -38.45 50.81
CA ALA A 48 5.89 -39.45 51.36
C ALA A 48 5.37 -40.90 51.64
N GLY A 49 6.18 -41.99 51.58
CA GLY A 49 7.56 -42.19 51.06
C GLY A 49 8.18 -43.58 51.37
N LEU A 50 9.25 -43.94 50.60
CA LEU A 50 10.47 -44.74 50.93
C LEU A 50 10.56 -46.31 50.79
N LEU A 51 11.81 -46.79 50.56
CA LEU A 51 12.38 -48.19 50.43
C LEU A 51 12.08 -48.93 49.09
N ALA A 52 12.98 -49.56 48.29
CA ALA A 52 14.37 -50.12 48.37
C ALA A 52 14.43 -51.59 48.90
N VAL A 53 15.23 -52.56 48.39
CA VAL A 53 16.41 -52.64 47.46
C VAL A 53 16.42 -54.00 46.68
N GLY A 54 17.05 -54.12 45.48
CA GLY A 54 17.45 -55.45 44.91
C GLY A 54 17.96 -55.49 43.45
N LEU A 55 19.17 -56.05 43.19
CA LEU A 55 19.75 -56.32 41.84
C LEU A 55 19.21 -57.67 41.30
N SER A 56 19.31 -58.10 40.02
CA SER A 56 20.39 -58.03 39.01
C SER A 56 19.91 -58.63 37.65
N GLY A 57 20.64 -58.44 36.53
CA GLY A 57 20.65 -59.45 35.43
C GLY A 57 20.31 -59.04 33.99
N ILE A 58 21.21 -58.29 33.33
CA ILE A 58 21.72 -58.48 31.94
C ILE A 58 20.73 -58.95 30.83
N ALA A 59 20.46 -58.06 29.86
CA ALA A 59 20.75 -58.28 28.43
C ALA A 59 20.60 -56.97 27.63
N ALA A 60 21.58 -56.62 26.79
CA ALA A 60 21.56 -55.45 25.91
C ALA A 60 21.48 -55.86 24.44
N PRO A 61 21.13 -54.91 23.54
CA PRO A 61 21.97 -54.67 22.37
C PRO A 61 22.66 -53.29 22.43
N PRO A 62 23.94 -53.17 22.04
CA PRO A 62 24.67 -51.91 22.05
C PRO A 62 24.88 -51.29 20.64
N ALA A 63 25.32 -50.01 20.65
CA ALA A 63 26.26 -49.40 19.71
C ALA A 63 25.85 -49.19 18.22
N SER A 64 26.31 -48.15 17.51
CA SER A 64 26.98 -46.90 17.93
C SER A 64 27.10 -45.88 16.78
N SER A 65 26.87 -44.61 17.11
CA SER A 65 27.56 -43.40 16.59
C SER A 65 27.89 -43.24 15.09
N GLU A 66 27.39 -42.13 14.51
CA GLU A 66 28.31 -41.25 13.78
C GLU A 66 28.12 -39.76 14.10
N LYS A 67 29.26 -39.08 14.18
CA LYS A 67 29.57 -37.75 14.75
C LYS A 67 28.56 -36.62 14.49
N LEU A 68 28.17 -35.96 15.59
CA LEU A 68 27.77 -34.55 15.56
C LEU A 68 28.97 -33.67 15.20
N GLN A 69 29.19 -33.36 13.92
CA GLN A 69 30.15 -32.32 13.54
C GLN A 69 29.61 -30.95 13.95
N ALA A 70 30.34 -30.24 14.81
CA ALA A 70 30.11 -28.82 15.01
C ALA A 70 30.32 -28.10 13.67
N PRO A 71 29.42 -27.19 13.25
CA PRO A 71 29.54 -26.51 11.96
C PRO A 71 30.86 -25.76 11.89
N SER A 72 31.54 -25.88 10.75
CA SER A 72 32.84 -25.23 10.54
C SER A 72 32.71 -23.71 10.69
N LYS A 73 33.79 -23.03 11.10
CA LYS A 73 33.83 -21.57 11.29
C LYS A 73 33.49 -20.75 10.04
N ALA A 74 33.30 -21.38 8.87
CA ALA A 74 32.94 -20.73 7.62
C ALA A 74 31.45 -20.39 7.48
N GLU A 75 30.53 -21.08 8.19
CA GLU A 75 29.10 -21.04 7.84
C GLU A 75 28.22 -20.09 8.68
N ILE A 76 28.85 -19.17 9.44
CA ILE A 76 28.12 -18.02 10.01
C ILE A 76 28.17 -16.86 9.01
N THR A 77 27.41 -17.00 7.91
CA THR A 77 27.18 -15.89 6.97
C THR A 77 26.22 -14.88 7.61
N ALA A 78 26.75 -14.08 8.53
CA ALA A 78 26.00 -13.09 9.27
C ALA A 78 25.27 -12.14 8.31
N LYS A 79 23.92 -12.10 8.39
CA LYS A 79 23.10 -11.01 7.84
C LYS A 79 23.66 -9.68 8.36
N LYS A 80 24.52 -9.01 7.57
CA LYS A 80 25.21 -7.76 7.94
C LYS A 80 24.15 -6.71 8.25
N LYS A 81 23.82 -6.52 9.54
CA LYS A 81 22.83 -5.53 10.02
C LYS A 81 23.10 -4.20 9.33
N LYS A 82 22.18 -3.77 8.45
CA LYS A 82 22.32 -2.56 7.62
C LYS A 82 22.63 -1.38 8.55
N LYS A 83 23.78 -0.72 8.35
CA LYS A 83 24.24 0.38 9.23
C LYS A 83 23.17 1.48 9.33
N PRO A 84 22.83 1.97 10.55
CA PRO A 84 21.80 2.98 10.71
C PRO A 84 22.15 4.28 9.97
N ARG A 85 21.12 4.99 9.50
CA ARG A 85 21.24 6.27 8.80
C ARG A 85 21.17 7.45 9.77
N VAL A 86 21.75 8.58 9.34
CA VAL A 86 21.39 9.90 9.90
C VAL A 86 19.96 10.25 9.44
N GLN A 87 19.15 10.82 10.32
CA GLN A 87 17.86 11.41 9.97
C GLN A 87 18.05 12.91 9.71
N LEU A 88 17.42 13.45 8.67
CA LEU A 88 17.40 14.86 8.29
C LEU A 88 15.95 15.26 7.99
N SER A 89 15.56 16.46 8.42
CA SER A 89 14.34 17.16 8.01
C SER A 89 14.64 18.65 7.83
N SER A 90 13.86 19.33 7.01
CA SER A 90 13.82 20.79 6.88
C SER A 90 12.57 21.36 7.55
N SER A 91 12.60 22.65 7.91
CA SER A 91 11.44 23.39 8.41
C SER A 91 10.44 23.77 7.32
N ALA A 92 10.88 23.74 6.06
CA ALA A 92 10.08 24.02 4.87
C ALA A 92 10.56 23.13 3.71
N THR A 93 9.67 22.83 2.77
CA THR A 93 9.99 22.11 1.51
C THR A 93 10.25 23.05 0.34
N SER A 94 9.98 24.35 0.51
CA SER A 94 10.29 25.41 -0.44
C SER A 94 10.68 26.73 0.25
N GLY A 95 11.28 27.65 -0.50
CA GLY A 95 11.61 29.01 -0.07
C GLY A 95 12.20 29.84 -1.21
N ASN A 96 12.33 31.16 -1.04
CA ASN A 96 12.84 32.04 -2.08
C ASN A 96 14.37 31.97 -2.23
N ALA A 97 14.85 32.42 -3.38
CA ALA A 97 16.26 32.58 -3.71
C ALA A 97 16.99 33.53 -2.72
N GLY A 98 17.71 32.96 -1.75
CA GLY A 98 18.38 33.71 -0.67
C GLY A 98 17.77 33.51 0.71
N ASP A 99 16.58 32.91 0.81
CA ASP A 99 15.97 32.57 2.10
C ASP A 99 16.83 31.54 2.85
N THR A 100 16.72 31.57 4.18
CA THR A 100 17.46 30.66 5.06
C THR A 100 16.55 29.62 5.69
N VAL A 101 16.65 28.37 5.23
CA VAL A 101 15.86 27.23 5.72
C VAL A 101 16.53 26.60 6.94
N LYS A 102 15.75 26.34 8.00
CA LYS A 102 16.23 25.64 9.19
C LYS A 102 16.21 24.13 8.95
N LEU A 103 17.34 23.48 9.16
CA LEU A 103 17.51 22.03 9.03
C LEU A 103 17.69 21.41 10.41
N SER A 104 17.07 20.25 10.63
CA SER A 104 17.18 19.51 11.89
C SER A 104 17.34 18.02 11.65
N GLY A 105 17.79 17.28 12.66
CA GLY A 105 17.89 15.83 12.51
C GLY A 105 18.47 15.09 13.70
N ARG A 106 18.70 13.79 13.51
CA ARG A 106 19.16 12.89 14.58
C ARG A 106 20.14 11.82 14.07
N ALA A 107 21.22 11.63 14.83
CA ALA A 107 22.24 10.61 14.61
C ALA A 107 22.16 9.54 15.72
N LYS A 108 21.19 8.62 15.62
CA LYS A 108 21.08 7.45 16.51
C LYS A 108 22.25 6.48 16.22
N GLY A 109 22.85 5.86 17.25
CA GLY A 109 23.92 4.84 17.11
C GLY A 109 25.36 5.29 17.40
N LEU A 110 25.62 6.55 17.76
CA LEU A 110 26.94 7.00 18.23
C LEU A 110 27.07 6.88 19.77
N LYS A 111 28.22 6.38 20.27
CA LYS A 111 28.54 6.35 21.72
C LYS A 111 28.56 7.78 22.31
N LYS A 112 28.08 7.98 23.55
CA LYS A 112 27.92 9.30 24.23
C LYS A 112 29.16 10.20 24.09
N LYS A 113 30.36 9.69 24.41
CA LYS A 113 31.66 10.39 24.28
C LYS A 113 32.00 10.85 22.84
N LYS A 114 31.49 10.17 21.79
CA LYS A 114 31.74 10.53 20.38
C LYS A 114 30.69 11.48 19.78
N LYS A 115 29.53 11.70 20.40
CA LYS A 115 28.49 12.62 19.87
C LYS A 115 28.99 14.07 19.82
N LYS A 116 29.42 14.62 20.96
CA LYS A 116 29.91 16.00 21.08
C LYS A 116 31.12 16.33 20.17
N LYS A 117 31.93 15.31 19.79
CA LYS A 117 33.12 15.48 18.92
C LYS A 117 32.84 15.25 17.42
N ASN A 118 31.61 14.97 16.99
CA ASN A 118 31.28 14.74 15.58
C ASN A 118 30.40 15.86 15.00
N LEU A 119 30.82 16.37 13.85
CA LEU A 119 30.01 17.25 13.00
C LEU A 119 29.13 16.42 12.06
N VAL A 120 27.92 16.91 11.82
CA VAL A 120 27.11 16.60 10.63
C VAL A 120 27.49 17.60 9.54
N LEU A 121 27.78 17.09 8.36
CA LEU A 121 27.93 17.84 7.13
C LEU A 121 26.60 17.75 6.39
N ILE A 122 25.93 18.87 6.19
CA ILE A 122 24.84 18.97 5.22
C ILE A 122 25.51 19.08 3.86
N GLN A 123 25.26 18.09 3.01
CA GLN A 123 25.74 18.07 1.65
C GLN A 123 24.61 18.45 0.70
N GLN A 124 24.91 19.30 -0.28
CA GLN A 124 24.06 19.53 -1.45
C GLN A 124 24.57 18.72 -2.63
N LYS A 125 23.66 18.33 -3.53
CA LYS A 125 23.99 17.65 -4.77
C LYS A 125 24.31 18.67 -5.86
N ASP A 126 25.39 18.44 -6.56
CA ASP A 126 25.82 19.23 -7.70
C ASP A 126 26.17 18.31 -8.87
N ARG A 127 25.28 18.24 -9.86
CA ARG A 127 25.26 17.20 -10.89
C ARG A 127 25.33 15.80 -10.24
N ALA A 128 26.44 15.08 -10.41
CA ALA A 128 26.68 13.76 -9.81
C ALA A 128 27.45 13.80 -8.47
N ARG A 129 27.95 14.96 -8.03
CA ARG A 129 28.84 15.10 -6.86
C ARG A 129 28.09 15.67 -5.65
N TRP A 130 28.62 15.42 -4.45
CA TRP A 130 28.03 15.88 -3.18
C TRP A 130 28.99 16.81 -2.44
N THR A 131 28.74 18.12 -2.47
CA THR A 131 29.56 19.16 -1.84
C THR A 131 28.97 19.55 -0.48
N THR A 132 29.78 20.07 0.45
CA THR A 132 29.27 20.46 1.80
C THR A 132 28.76 21.89 1.77
N ALA A 133 27.48 22.09 2.10
CA ALA A 133 26.84 23.41 2.13
C ALA A 133 26.73 24.00 3.55
N ALA A 134 26.53 23.16 4.58
CA ALA A 134 26.48 23.60 5.97
C ALA A 134 27.07 22.55 6.94
N LYS A 135 27.39 22.97 8.17
CA LYS A 135 27.96 22.13 9.24
C LYS A 135 27.15 22.30 10.52
N ALA A 136 26.87 21.20 11.23
CA ALA A 136 26.11 21.20 12.49
C ALA A 136 26.81 20.36 13.56
N GLN A 137 26.82 20.82 14.81
CA GLN A 137 27.28 20.00 15.94
C GLN A 137 26.17 19.05 16.43
N ILE A 138 26.56 17.86 16.90
CA ILE A 138 25.64 16.87 17.48
C ILE A 138 25.62 16.99 19.01
N ASN A 139 24.46 17.29 19.59
CA ASN A 139 24.31 17.39 21.04
C ASN A 139 24.34 16.01 21.74
N ALA A 140 24.38 15.99 23.07
CA ALA A 140 24.44 14.75 23.86
C ALA A 140 23.25 13.78 23.61
N LYS A 141 22.05 14.33 23.33
CA LYS A 141 20.83 13.58 22.97
C LYS A 141 20.88 13.02 21.53
N GLY A 142 21.89 13.40 20.74
CA GLY A 142 22.10 12.94 19.37
C GLY A 142 21.32 13.73 18.31
N ARG A 143 20.76 14.89 18.68
CA ARG A 143 20.08 15.81 17.76
C ARG A 143 21.07 16.87 17.24
N PHE A 144 20.80 17.42 16.07
CA PHE A 144 21.50 18.56 15.50
C PHE A 144 20.50 19.52 14.84
N THR A 145 20.88 20.79 14.74
CA THR A 145 20.16 21.84 14.01
C THR A 145 21.17 22.73 13.30
N THR A 146 20.84 23.24 12.12
CA THR A 146 21.64 24.21 11.37
C THR A 146 20.72 25.01 10.44
N GLN A 147 21.27 25.98 9.75
CA GLN A 147 20.60 26.76 8.73
C GLN A 147 21.28 26.51 7.37
N LEU A 148 20.53 26.67 6.30
CA LEU A 148 21.01 26.59 4.92
C LEU A 148 20.36 27.72 4.11
N THR A 149 21.18 28.62 3.59
CA THR A 149 20.75 29.66 2.64
C THR A 149 20.52 29.03 1.27
N LEU A 150 19.37 29.31 0.66
CA LEU A 150 19.01 28.78 -0.65
C LEU A 150 19.78 29.51 -1.77
N PRO A 151 20.47 28.81 -2.69
CA PRO A 151 21.24 29.43 -3.74
C PRO A 151 20.35 30.15 -4.77
N LYS A 152 20.70 31.39 -5.13
CA LYS A 152 19.90 32.20 -6.06
C LYS A 152 19.86 31.70 -7.52
N SER A 153 20.75 30.78 -7.88
CA SER A 153 20.96 30.30 -9.26
C SER A 153 20.39 28.89 -9.54
N ARG A 154 19.52 28.36 -8.68
CA ARG A 154 18.92 27.02 -8.85
C ARG A 154 17.44 27.06 -8.48
N LEU A 155 16.63 26.25 -9.19
CA LEU A 155 15.19 26.07 -8.91
C LEU A 155 14.91 24.86 -7.99
N GLN A 156 15.86 23.94 -7.85
CA GLN A 156 15.76 22.79 -6.94
C GLN A 156 17.13 22.50 -6.30
N LEU A 157 17.10 22.02 -5.05
CA LEU A 157 18.29 21.64 -4.30
C LEU A 157 18.08 20.34 -3.55
N GLU A 158 18.74 19.27 -4.00
CA GLU A 158 18.76 17.98 -3.30
C GLU A 158 19.84 18.00 -2.20
N ILE A 159 19.45 17.80 -0.93
CA ILE A 159 20.34 17.85 0.23
C ILE A 159 20.29 16.58 1.08
N ARG A 160 21.39 16.24 1.75
CA ARG A 160 21.48 15.09 2.68
C ARG A 160 22.42 15.38 3.86
N ALA A 161 22.21 14.68 4.97
CA ALA A 161 23.09 14.74 6.14
C ALA A 161 24.10 13.57 6.14
N LYS A 162 25.38 13.87 6.34
CA LYS A 162 26.48 12.90 6.47
C LYS A 162 27.30 13.18 7.73
N THR A 163 27.76 12.16 8.44
CA THR A 163 28.78 12.32 9.50
C THR A 163 30.14 11.83 9.03
N LYS A 164 31.22 12.25 9.70
CA LYS A 164 32.57 11.68 9.50
C LYS A 164 32.70 10.22 9.99
N SER A 165 31.70 9.68 10.69
CA SER A 165 31.73 8.33 11.28
C SER A 165 31.38 7.24 10.26
N LYS A 166 32.32 6.32 9.98
CA LYS A 166 32.10 5.11 9.16
C LYS A 166 31.01 4.14 9.70
N LYS A 167 30.42 4.42 10.88
CA LYS A 167 29.33 3.64 11.49
C LYS A 167 27.92 4.09 11.07
N LEU A 168 27.75 5.31 10.56
CA LEU A 168 26.44 5.80 10.09
C LEU A 168 26.44 5.96 8.56
N ARG A 169 25.35 5.53 7.93
CA ARG A 169 25.06 5.88 6.53
C ARG A 169 24.56 7.34 6.45
N PRO A 170 24.78 8.05 5.33
CA PRO A 170 24.10 9.32 5.08
C PRO A 170 22.57 9.18 5.17
N SER A 171 21.87 10.27 5.42
CA SER A 171 20.41 10.31 5.30
C SER A 171 19.97 9.93 3.88
N ASN A 172 18.70 9.61 3.72
CA ASN A 172 18.09 9.76 2.41
C ASN A 172 18.15 11.25 2.03
N PRO A 173 18.31 11.59 0.74
CA PRO A 173 18.20 12.97 0.30
C PRO A 173 16.78 13.51 0.50
N ILE A 174 16.66 14.83 0.64
CA ILE A 174 15.42 15.59 0.56
C ILE A 174 15.59 16.70 -0.47
N THR A 175 14.55 17.02 -1.23
CA THR A 175 14.57 18.08 -2.24
C THR A 175 13.90 19.33 -1.69
N LEU A 176 14.55 20.49 -1.86
CA LEU A 176 13.98 21.80 -1.59
C LEU A 176 13.73 22.52 -2.93
N THR A 177 12.52 23.05 -3.12
CA THR A 177 12.18 23.88 -4.29
C THR A 177 12.48 25.34 -4.00
N ILE A 178 13.13 26.03 -4.95
CA ILE A 178 13.57 27.41 -4.80
C ILE A 178 12.79 28.28 -5.78
N THR A 179 12.09 29.29 -5.28
CA THR A 179 11.41 30.33 -6.07
C THR A 179 12.37 31.47 -6.36
N SER A 180 12.57 31.83 -7.62
CA SER A 180 13.45 32.94 -8.02
C SER A 180 12.84 34.30 -7.66
N GLU A 181 13.60 35.15 -6.98
CA GLU A 181 13.23 36.56 -6.82
C GLU A 181 13.28 37.28 -8.18
N SER A 182 12.26 38.09 -8.47
CA SER A 182 12.35 39.15 -9.49
C SER A 182 13.38 40.20 -9.06
N PRO A 183 14.05 40.89 -10.00
CA PRO A 183 15.16 41.79 -9.67
C PRO A 183 14.70 42.99 -8.82
N VAL A 184 15.29 43.13 -7.63
CA VAL A 184 15.09 44.29 -6.75
C VAL A 184 15.78 45.52 -7.35
N ASN A 185 14.98 46.55 -7.60
CA ASN A 185 15.43 47.87 -8.05
C ASN A 185 16.45 48.46 -7.05
N ARG A 186 17.66 48.80 -7.51
CA ARG A 186 18.66 49.50 -6.68
C ARG A 186 18.47 51.00 -6.79
N SER A 187 18.40 51.65 -5.62
CA SER A 187 18.26 53.09 -5.48
C SER A 187 19.41 53.89 -6.11
N VAL A 188 19.04 55.04 -6.67
CA VAL A 188 19.90 56.03 -7.33
C VAL A 188 20.56 56.96 -6.31
N PRO A 189 21.86 57.30 -6.42
CA PRO A 189 22.44 58.51 -5.83
C PRO A 189 22.20 59.72 -6.76
N ALA A 190 21.79 60.84 -6.20
CA ALA A 190 21.34 62.02 -6.95
C ALA A 190 22.47 62.76 -7.70
N PRO A 191 22.19 63.38 -8.86
CA PRO A 191 23.00 64.45 -9.43
C PRO A 191 22.66 65.82 -8.81
N VAL A 192 23.68 66.67 -8.71
CA VAL A 192 23.64 68.07 -8.23
C VAL A 192 22.90 68.98 -9.23
N PRO A 193 22.26 70.10 -8.82
CA PRO A 193 21.44 70.91 -9.73
C PRO A 193 22.26 71.69 -10.76
N GLY A 194 21.83 71.65 -12.02
CA GLY A 194 22.24 72.53 -13.12
C GLY A 194 21.06 73.39 -13.61
N PRO A 195 21.32 74.51 -14.32
CA PRO A 195 20.36 75.61 -14.43
C PRO A 195 19.12 75.30 -15.28
N GLN A 196 18.03 75.98 -14.93
CA GLN A 196 16.72 75.88 -15.58
C GLN A 196 16.79 76.11 -17.09
N ARG A 197 16.11 75.26 -17.87
CA ARG A 197 15.78 75.52 -19.28
C ARG A 197 14.26 75.39 -19.47
N ALA A 198 13.72 76.21 -20.36
CA ALA A 198 12.29 76.53 -20.44
C ALA A 198 11.36 75.31 -20.65
N ALA A 199 10.12 75.46 -20.16
CA ALA A 199 9.10 74.42 -20.19
C ALA A 199 8.63 74.09 -21.63
N PRO A 200 8.38 72.81 -21.96
CA PRO A 200 7.58 72.43 -23.11
C PRO A 200 6.08 72.61 -22.82
N GLY A 201 5.29 72.90 -23.86
CA GLY A 201 3.83 73.05 -23.77
C GLY A 201 3.08 71.75 -23.41
N PRO A 202 1.74 71.79 -23.31
CA PRO A 202 0.94 70.67 -22.84
C PRO A 202 0.90 69.54 -23.86
N GLY A 203 1.87 68.64 -23.76
CA GLY A 203 1.82 67.35 -24.45
C GLY A 203 0.65 66.53 -23.95
N THR A 204 -0.05 65.86 -24.87
CA THR A 204 -1.07 64.86 -24.56
C THR A 204 -0.52 63.86 -23.53
N PRO A 205 -1.26 63.53 -22.45
CA PRO A 205 -0.78 62.56 -21.48
C PRO A 205 -0.38 61.26 -22.16
N PRO A 206 0.77 60.64 -21.81
CA PRO A 206 1.19 59.40 -22.44
C PRO A 206 0.11 58.34 -22.22
N GLN A 207 -0.46 57.86 -23.33
CA GLN A 207 -1.50 56.83 -23.30
C GLN A 207 -0.95 55.61 -22.54
N ALA A 208 -1.65 55.21 -21.47
CA ALA A 208 -1.20 54.11 -20.64
C ALA A 208 -1.00 52.85 -21.48
N ALA A 209 0.19 52.24 -21.39
CA ALA A 209 0.53 51.05 -22.16
C ALA A 209 -0.53 49.94 -21.92
N PRO A 210 -1.02 49.27 -22.97
CA PRO A 210 -2.10 48.31 -22.83
C PRO A 210 -1.73 47.17 -21.87
N ALA A 211 -2.68 46.79 -21.02
CA ALA A 211 -2.50 45.76 -20.02
C ALA A 211 -2.09 44.42 -20.68
N LYS A 212 -1.09 43.75 -20.09
CA LYS A 212 -0.51 42.52 -20.62
C LYS A 212 -1.41 41.32 -20.35
N ASP A 213 -1.36 40.31 -21.21
CA ASP A 213 -2.06 39.05 -20.96
C ASP A 213 -1.37 38.24 -19.85
N GLN A 214 -2.15 37.67 -18.93
CA GLN A 214 -1.69 36.73 -17.92
C GLN A 214 -2.42 35.38 -18.07
N THR A 215 -1.84 34.31 -17.53
CA THR A 215 -2.48 32.98 -17.50
C THR A 215 -2.61 32.48 -16.07
N VAL A 216 -3.65 31.68 -15.82
CA VAL A 216 -3.84 30.92 -14.58
C VAL A 216 -3.52 29.45 -14.87
N ARG A 217 -2.84 28.77 -13.95
CA ARG A 217 -2.52 27.34 -14.04
C ARG A 217 -2.85 26.63 -12.74
N TRP A 218 -3.59 25.54 -12.83
CA TRP A 218 -3.82 24.64 -11.70
C TRP A 218 -2.52 23.93 -11.30
N LEU A 219 -2.30 23.76 -9.99
CA LEU A 219 -1.16 23.02 -9.42
C LEU A 219 -1.54 21.60 -8.97
N GLN A 220 -2.79 21.20 -9.19
CA GLN A 220 -3.35 19.91 -8.82
C GLN A 220 -4.40 19.50 -9.85
N ASP A 221 -4.51 18.20 -10.11
CA ASP A 221 -5.71 17.63 -10.71
C ASP A 221 -6.64 17.18 -9.56
N LEU A 222 -7.92 17.53 -9.65
CA LEU A 222 -8.94 17.17 -8.68
C LEU A 222 -9.59 15.81 -9.00
N ASN A 223 -9.52 15.33 -10.24
CA ASN A 223 -10.13 14.06 -10.65
C ASN A 223 -9.24 12.86 -10.38
N SER A 224 -7.92 12.98 -10.57
CA SER A 224 -6.92 11.93 -10.26
C SER A 224 -7.02 11.35 -8.84
N ALA A 225 -7.67 12.04 -7.90
CA ALA A 225 -7.83 11.62 -6.52
C ALA A 225 -9.20 10.99 -6.19
N PHE A 226 -10.12 10.83 -7.16
CA PHE A 226 -11.52 10.44 -6.95
C PHE A 226 -12.19 11.24 -5.82
N PRO A 227 -12.61 12.50 -6.07
CA PRO A 227 -13.14 13.36 -5.02
C PRO A 227 -14.43 12.74 -4.47
N ALA A 228 -14.50 12.66 -3.14
CA ALA A 228 -15.54 11.92 -2.44
C ALA A 228 -16.47 12.82 -1.64
N VAL A 229 -17.72 12.39 -1.47
CA VAL A 229 -18.69 13.09 -0.61
C VAL A 229 -18.16 13.17 0.82
N GLY A 230 -18.16 14.38 1.40
CA GLY A 230 -17.58 14.67 2.72
C GLY A 230 -16.07 14.92 2.72
N GLU A 231 -15.43 15.00 1.55
CA GLU A 231 -14.02 15.39 1.42
C GLU A 231 -13.86 16.91 1.36
N VAL A 232 -12.77 17.40 1.97
CA VAL A 232 -12.38 18.81 2.01
C VAL A 232 -10.97 18.94 1.45
N VAL A 233 -10.79 19.76 0.42
CA VAL A 233 -9.53 19.89 -0.33
C VAL A 233 -9.12 21.37 -0.43
N THR A 234 -7.84 21.67 -0.19
CA THR A 234 -7.29 23.00 -0.49
C THR A 234 -7.00 23.11 -1.99
N LEU A 235 -7.58 24.11 -2.63
CA LEU A 235 -7.37 24.47 -4.03
C LEU A 235 -6.05 25.24 -4.21
N ARG A 236 -5.31 24.92 -5.28
CA ARG A 236 -4.03 25.56 -5.61
C ARG A 236 -3.94 25.86 -7.09
N ALA A 237 -3.75 27.14 -7.40
CA ALA A 237 -3.46 27.65 -8.73
C ALA A 237 -2.39 28.74 -8.65
N THR A 238 -1.73 29.03 -9.76
CA THR A 238 -0.77 30.12 -9.92
C THR A 238 -1.18 31.03 -11.07
N SER A 239 -0.80 32.30 -10.98
CA SER A 239 -0.94 33.29 -12.05
C SER A 239 0.45 33.74 -12.53
N THR A 240 0.58 34.10 -13.81
CA THR A 240 1.86 34.64 -14.34
C THR A 240 2.18 36.05 -13.85
N SER A 241 1.19 36.77 -13.30
CA SER A 241 1.38 38.07 -12.63
C SER A 241 1.85 37.93 -11.17
N GLY A 242 1.71 36.75 -10.56
CA GLY A 242 1.87 36.55 -9.12
C GLY A 242 0.68 37.01 -8.27
N ASN A 243 -0.36 37.59 -8.88
CA ASN A 243 -1.57 38.01 -8.18
C ASN A 243 -2.35 36.81 -7.60
N LYS A 244 -2.95 37.00 -6.43
CA LYS A 244 -3.75 35.98 -5.73
C LYS A 244 -4.92 35.50 -6.58
N THR A 245 -5.09 34.18 -6.69
CA THR A 245 -6.25 33.57 -7.35
C THR A 245 -7.44 33.46 -6.40
N SER A 246 -8.63 33.81 -6.89
CA SER A 246 -9.93 33.45 -6.31
C SER A 246 -10.45 32.16 -6.94
N PHE A 247 -11.43 31.52 -6.29
CA PHE A 247 -12.02 30.27 -6.77
C PHE A 247 -13.55 30.35 -6.69
N THR A 248 -14.23 29.88 -7.74
CA THR A 248 -15.69 29.76 -7.80
C THR A 248 -16.11 28.38 -8.32
N SER A 249 -17.34 27.97 -8.04
CA SER A 249 -17.91 26.68 -8.44
C SER A 249 -19.19 26.90 -9.22
N SER A 250 -19.37 26.18 -10.33
CA SER A 250 -20.63 26.20 -11.10
C SER A 250 -21.78 25.47 -10.40
N ASN A 251 -21.48 24.65 -9.37
CA ASN A 251 -22.48 23.89 -8.63
C ASN A 251 -22.07 23.78 -7.15
N PRO A 252 -22.47 24.75 -6.31
CA PRO A 252 -22.15 24.76 -4.88
C PRO A 252 -22.71 23.59 -4.07
N ALA A 253 -23.76 22.89 -4.54
CA ALA A 253 -24.30 21.72 -3.85
C ALA A 253 -23.38 20.50 -3.98
N VAL A 254 -22.74 20.32 -5.14
CA VAL A 254 -21.72 19.29 -5.36
C VAL A 254 -20.37 19.73 -4.78
N ALA A 255 -19.94 20.96 -5.06
CA ALA A 255 -18.65 21.49 -4.65
C ALA A 255 -18.78 22.93 -4.13
N SER A 256 -18.90 23.08 -2.81
CA SER A 256 -18.96 24.38 -2.14
C SER A 256 -17.56 24.93 -1.89
N ILE A 257 -17.34 26.23 -2.11
CA ILE A 257 -16.01 26.85 -2.00
C ILE A 257 -16.03 27.97 -0.96
N SER A 258 -15.06 27.93 -0.05
CA SER A 258 -14.77 28.99 0.92
C SER A 258 -13.29 29.36 0.84
N GLY A 259 -13.00 30.56 0.35
CA GLY A 259 -11.64 31.03 0.12
C GLY A 259 -10.88 30.16 -0.89
N SER A 260 -9.89 29.40 -0.42
CA SER A 260 -9.12 28.43 -1.20
C SER A 260 -9.42 26.97 -0.81
N THR A 261 -10.57 26.70 -0.21
CA THR A 261 -10.98 25.36 0.22
C THR A 261 -12.27 24.98 -0.49
N VAL A 262 -12.31 23.78 -1.07
CA VAL A 262 -13.53 23.16 -1.58
C VAL A 262 -13.98 22.05 -0.63
N THR A 263 -15.29 21.95 -0.40
CA THR A 263 -15.96 20.86 0.31
C THR A 263 -16.92 20.18 -0.66
N PHE A 264 -16.78 18.88 -0.84
CA PHE A 264 -17.63 18.10 -1.72
C PHE A 264 -18.87 17.59 -0.97
N GLY A 265 -20.03 18.22 -1.23
CA GLY A 265 -21.26 18.03 -0.44
C GLY A 265 -22.17 16.90 -0.95
N ALA A 266 -22.17 16.63 -2.25
CA ALA A 266 -23.04 15.66 -2.89
C ALA A 266 -22.36 15.02 -4.10
N LYS A 267 -22.87 13.86 -4.55
CA LYS A 267 -22.46 13.26 -5.83
C LYS A 267 -22.97 14.10 -7.00
N GLY A 268 -22.20 14.15 -8.08
CA GLY A 268 -22.51 14.91 -9.29
C GLY A 268 -21.28 15.61 -9.87
N SER A 269 -21.50 16.56 -10.78
CA SER A 269 -20.44 17.33 -11.42
C SER A 269 -20.50 18.83 -11.07
N ALA A 270 -19.31 19.44 -11.03
CA ALA A 270 -19.11 20.86 -10.87
C ALA A 270 -17.88 21.31 -11.66
N THR A 271 -17.93 22.49 -12.28
CA THR A 271 -16.74 23.15 -12.82
C THR A 271 -16.22 24.13 -11.78
N ILE A 272 -14.96 23.97 -11.37
CA ILE A 272 -14.28 24.91 -10.49
C ILE A 272 -13.41 25.84 -11.35
N THR A 273 -13.59 27.13 -11.16
CA THR A 273 -12.87 28.18 -11.89
C THR A 273 -11.88 28.87 -10.96
N ALA A 274 -10.59 28.76 -11.27
CA ALA A 274 -9.55 29.59 -10.66
C ALA A 274 -9.46 30.89 -11.47
N ARG A 275 -9.74 32.04 -10.84
CA ARG A 275 -9.71 33.35 -11.49
C ARG A 275 -8.60 34.22 -10.89
N VAL A 276 -7.97 35.04 -11.71
CA VAL A 276 -7.12 36.15 -11.28
C VAL A 276 -7.69 37.44 -11.86
N GLU A 277 -7.88 38.43 -11.01
CA GLU A 277 -8.41 39.73 -11.45
C GLU A 277 -7.38 40.51 -12.26
N GLY A 278 -7.89 41.43 -13.08
CA GLY A 278 -7.08 42.37 -13.83
C GLY A 278 -6.49 43.47 -12.95
N SER A 279 -5.51 44.17 -13.50
CA SER A 279 -4.90 45.39 -12.97
C SER A 279 -4.61 46.33 -14.14
N ALA A 280 -4.17 47.56 -13.87
CA ALA A 280 -3.68 48.47 -14.92
C ALA A 280 -2.54 47.85 -15.77
N THR A 281 -1.83 46.86 -15.23
CA THR A 281 -0.71 46.15 -15.88
C THR A 281 -1.09 44.81 -16.51
N TRP A 282 -2.20 44.18 -16.13
CA TRP A 282 -2.56 42.82 -16.55
C TRP A 282 -4.07 42.67 -16.82
N LYS A 283 -4.47 42.06 -17.94
CA LYS A 283 -5.88 41.70 -18.21
C LYS A 283 -6.35 40.58 -17.25
N PRO A 284 -7.64 40.47 -16.87
CA PRO A 284 -8.11 39.35 -16.05
C PRO A 284 -7.93 38.01 -16.78
N ALA A 285 -7.76 36.91 -16.03
CA ALA A 285 -7.65 35.57 -16.60
C ALA A 285 -8.31 34.51 -15.69
N ALA A 286 -8.67 33.36 -16.28
CA ALA A 286 -9.26 32.24 -15.55
C ALA A 286 -8.81 30.89 -16.13
N ALA A 287 -8.86 29.84 -15.31
CA ALA A 287 -8.63 28.47 -15.71
C ALA A 287 -9.67 27.56 -15.02
N ASN A 288 -10.34 26.74 -15.82
CA ASN A 288 -11.42 25.87 -15.36
C ASN A 288 -10.91 24.44 -15.16
N ILE A 289 -11.44 23.74 -14.17
CA ILE A 289 -11.30 22.29 -13.99
C ILE A 289 -12.68 21.69 -13.73
N GLY A 290 -13.09 20.75 -14.58
CA GLY A 290 -14.29 19.95 -14.33
C GLY A 290 -13.99 18.93 -13.22
N VAL A 291 -14.94 18.73 -12.31
CA VAL A 291 -14.79 17.80 -11.17
C VAL A 291 -16.04 16.93 -11.09
N THR A 292 -15.85 15.60 -11.01
CA THR A 292 -16.93 14.63 -10.82
C THR A 292 -16.79 13.96 -9.46
N VAL A 293 -17.71 14.26 -8.54
CA VAL A 293 -17.82 13.61 -7.24
C VAL A 293 -18.68 12.36 -7.40
N ALA A 294 -18.05 11.19 -7.40
CA ALA A 294 -18.75 9.90 -7.51
C ALA A 294 -18.49 8.97 -6.31
N ALA A 295 -17.38 9.17 -5.59
CA ALA A 295 -16.96 8.30 -4.50
C ALA A 295 -17.63 8.66 -3.16
N THR A 296 -17.78 7.65 -2.30
CA THR A 296 -18.16 7.82 -0.89
C THR A 296 -16.91 7.73 -0.02
N LEU A 297 -16.73 8.68 0.90
CA LEU A 297 -15.56 8.75 1.77
C LEU A 297 -15.75 7.87 3.01
N VAL A 298 -14.88 6.87 3.19
CA VAL A 298 -14.87 5.97 4.34
C VAL A 298 -13.80 6.41 5.34
N ARG A 299 -14.18 6.49 6.62
CA ARG A 299 -13.32 6.83 7.78
C ARG A 299 -13.64 5.87 8.93
N GLY A 300 -12.68 5.64 9.84
CA GLY A 300 -12.90 4.84 11.05
C GLY A 300 -12.00 3.59 11.12
N ASN A 301 -12.59 2.48 11.55
CA ASN A 301 -11.97 1.17 11.82
C ASN A 301 -12.51 0.09 10.86
N GLY A 302 -12.10 -1.17 11.02
CA GLY A 302 -12.58 -2.27 10.17
C GLY A 302 -14.11 -2.40 10.11
N ALA A 303 -14.79 -2.21 11.25
CA ALA A 303 -16.26 -2.26 11.31
C ALA A 303 -16.94 -1.17 10.45
N SER A 304 -16.39 0.06 10.40
CA SER A 304 -16.93 1.11 9.52
C SER A 304 -16.67 0.83 8.04
N LEU A 305 -15.57 0.17 7.69
CA LEU A 305 -15.31 -0.30 6.32
C LEU A 305 -16.26 -1.43 5.92
N GLN A 306 -16.44 -2.45 6.77
CA GLN A 306 -17.41 -3.53 6.55
C GLN A 306 -18.83 -2.97 6.34
N SER A 307 -19.25 -2.03 7.19
CA SER A 307 -20.54 -1.34 7.08
C SER A 307 -20.68 -0.56 5.77
N ALA A 308 -19.62 0.14 5.35
CA ALA A 308 -19.60 0.88 4.09
C ALA A 308 -19.68 -0.05 2.86
N VAL A 309 -19.01 -1.20 2.88
CA VAL A 309 -19.08 -2.21 1.80
C VAL A 309 -20.45 -2.88 1.76
N ALA A 310 -21.05 -3.18 2.91
CA ALA A 310 -22.40 -3.72 3.00
C ALA A 310 -23.44 -2.74 2.43
N ALA A 311 -23.37 -1.46 2.81
CA ALA A 311 -24.30 -0.41 2.37
C ALA A 311 -24.03 0.12 0.95
N ALA A 312 -22.83 -0.09 0.39
CA ALA A 312 -22.49 0.37 -0.96
C ALA A 312 -23.41 -0.25 -2.03
N PRO A 313 -23.94 0.56 -2.99
CA PRO A 313 -24.63 0.04 -4.16
C PRO A 313 -23.65 -0.65 -5.13
N ASN A 314 -24.18 -1.41 -6.08
CA ASN A 314 -23.38 -2.05 -7.12
C ASN A 314 -22.70 -1.00 -8.02
N GLY A 315 -21.39 -1.11 -8.21
CA GLY A 315 -20.55 -0.15 -8.96
C GLY A 315 -19.99 1.01 -8.13
N GLU A 316 -20.21 1.04 -6.82
CA GLU A 316 -19.77 2.14 -5.95
C GLU A 316 -18.24 2.26 -5.86
N THR A 317 -17.74 3.49 -5.74
CA THR A 317 -16.35 3.76 -5.35
C THR A 317 -16.27 4.20 -3.89
N LEU A 318 -15.57 3.44 -3.05
CA LEU A 318 -15.27 3.77 -1.66
C LEU A 318 -13.84 4.29 -1.55
N LYS A 319 -13.69 5.55 -1.11
CA LYS A 319 -12.39 6.18 -0.89
C LYS A 319 -11.97 6.02 0.56
N LEU A 320 -10.85 5.33 0.79
CA LEU A 320 -10.40 4.89 2.11
C LEU A 320 -9.48 5.94 2.74
N ALA A 321 -10.00 6.73 3.68
CA ALA A 321 -9.26 7.82 4.33
C ALA A 321 -8.47 7.36 5.57
N GLY A 322 -7.58 6.39 5.39
CA GLY A 322 -6.68 5.93 6.46
C GLY A 322 -6.30 4.46 6.39
N ALA A 323 -6.00 3.90 7.55
CA ALA A 323 -5.76 2.47 7.74
C ALA A 323 -6.97 1.84 8.45
N PHE A 324 -7.45 0.74 7.89
CA PHE A 324 -8.59 -0.04 8.37
C PHE A 324 -8.07 -1.40 8.82
N ASP A 325 -8.22 -1.71 10.10
CA ASP A 325 -7.83 -2.99 10.68
C ASP A 325 -9.08 -3.83 10.93
N LEU A 326 -9.15 -5.03 10.33
CA LEU A 326 -10.34 -5.89 10.29
C LEU A 326 -10.44 -6.83 11.50
N THR A 327 -9.85 -6.43 12.62
CA THR A 327 -9.45 -7.30 13.74
C THR A 327 -10.38 -7.22 14.95
N GLU A 328 -11.35 -6.30 14.94
CA GLU A 328 -12.35 -6.13 16.00
C GLU A 328 -13.57 -7.05 15.77
N PHE A 329 -13.39 -8.36 15.93
CA PHE A 329 -14.51 -9.29 16.06
C PHE A 329 -14.16 -10.46 16.99
N ASP A 330 -14.78 -10.52 18.16
CA ASP A 330 -14.64 -11.64 19.10
C ASP A 330 -15.11 -12.95 18.46
N ARG A 331 -14.27 -14.00 18.53
CA ARG A 331 -14.66 -15.36 18.12
C ARG A 331 -14.22 -16.43 19.12
N PRO A 332 -15.18 -17.19 19.67
CA PRO A 332 -14.97 -18.59 20.03
C PRO A 332 -14.72 -19.44 18.77
N SER A 333 -14.08 -20.59 18.97
CA SER A 333 -13.51 -21.44 17.93
C SER A 333 -14.54 -22.21 17.08
N ALA A 334 -14.76 -21.76 15.84
CA ALA A 334 -15.12 -22.64 14.71
C ALA A 334 -14.65 -22.00 13.39
N TRP A 335 -13.90 -22.77 12.59
CA TRP A 335 -13.43 -22.34 11.27
C TRP A 335 -14.54 -22.44 10.21
N SER A 336 -14.57 -21.50 9.28
CA SER A 336 -15.38 -21.56 8.06
C SER A 336 -14.54 -21.09 6.87
N PRO A 337 -14.71 -21.66 5.66
CA PRO A 337 -14.11 -21.09 4.44
C PRO A 337 -14.62 -19.68 4.10
N ASN A 338 -15.64 -19.16 4.81
CA ASN A 338 -16.09 -17.77 4.74
C ASN A 338 -15.46 -16.86 5.82
N ASN A 339 -14.42 -17.31 6.53
CA ASN A 339 -13.67 -16.50 7.51
C ASN A 339 -12.81 -15.45 6.78
N VAL A 340 -13.48 -14.36 6.43
CA VAL A 340 -13.00 -13.26 5.61
C VAL A 340 -13.31 -11.96 6.35
N GLY A 341 -12.29 -11.12 6.55
CA GLY A 341 -12.44 -9.82 7.21
C GLY A 341 -13.30 -8.84 6.41
N LEU A 342 -13.22 -8.84 5.08
CA LEU A 342 -14.06 -8.01 4.20
C LEU A 342 -14.62 -8.82 3.02
N VAL A 343 -15.93 -9.07 3.03
CA VAL A 343 -16.63 -9.78 1.96
C VAL A 343 -17.11 -8.79 0.90
N VAL A 344 -16.79 -9.07 -0.37
CA VAL A 344 -17.24 -8.31 -1.54
C VAL A 344 -18.10 -9.22 -2.42
N ASP A 345 -19.37 -8.86 -2.60
CA ASP A 345 -20.37 -9.65 -3.33
C ASP A 345 -21.13 -8.86 -4.41
N LYS A 346 -20.55 -7.73 -4.79
CA LYS A 346 -21.05 -6.76 -5.77
C LYS A 346 -19.85 -6.11 -6.46
N ASN A 347 -20.08 -5.43 -7.57
CA ASN A 347 -19.04 -4.63 -8.21
C ASN A 347 -18.69 -3.45 -7.31
N LEU A 348 -17.39 -3.24 -7.03
CA LEU A 348 -16.93 -2.27 -6.06
C LEU A 348 -15.51 -1.79 -6.40
N THR A 349 -15.27 -0.48 -6.26
CA THR A 349 -13.92 0.08 -6.32
C THR A 349 -13.49 0.54 -4.93
N LEU A 350 -12.33 0.07 -4.46
CA LEU A 350 -11.67 0.58 -3.25
C LEU A 350 -10.49 1.47 -3.67
N PHE A 351 -10.54 2.75 -3.31
CA PHE A 351 -9.54 3.74 -3.67
C PHE A 351 -8.69 4.18 -2.46
N GLY A 352 -7.39 3.92 -2.55
CA GLY A 352 -6.37 4.36 -1.59
C GLY A 352 -6.45 3.68 -0.22
N GLY A 353 -5.80 4.31 0.76
CA GLY A 353 -5.76 3.80 2.15
C GLY A 353 -5.00 2.48 2.31
N SER A 354 -5.24 1.80 3.44
CA SER A 354 -4.72 0.46 3.68
C SER A 354 -5.70 -0.40 4.46
N ILE A 355 -5.84 -1.66 4.06
CA ILE A 355 -6.63 -2.68 4.75
C ILE A 355 -5.65 -3.69 5.35
N THR A 356 -5.79 -3.94 6.65
CA THR A 356 -4.98 -4.90 7.41
C THR A 356 -5.88 -5.96 8.00
N GLN A 357 -5.43 -7.20 7.97
CA GLN A 357 -6.01 -8.30 8.74
C GLN A 357 -4.90 -8.90 9.61
N THR A 358 -5.14 -9.00 10.92
CA THR A 358 -4.20 -9.62 11.87
C THR A 358 -4.78 -10.83 12.62
N LEU A 359 -6.06 -11.15 12.41
CA LEU A 359 -6.67 -12.42 12.80
C LEU A 359 -6.39 -13.51 11.75
N ASP A 360 -6.64 -14.77 12.10
CA ASP A 360 -6.50 -15.95 11.23
C ASP A 360 -7.62 -16.09 10.16
N ASP A 361 -8.00 -14.95 9.58
CA ASP A 361 -8.98 -14.79 8.51
C ASP A 361 -8.30 -14.23 7.24
N THR A 362 -8.86 -14.48 6.06
CA THR A 362 -8.49 -13.79 4.81
C THR A 362 -8.80 -12.29 4.92
N ALA A 363 -7.94 -11.38 4.42
CA ALA A 363 -8.26 -9.95 4.49
C ALA A 363 -9.47 -9.55 3.61
N ILE A 364 -9.49 -9.95 2.34
CA ILE A 364 -10.61 -9.67 1.41
C ILE A 364 -11.05 -10.93 0.66
N GLY A 365 -12.34 -11.22 0.64
CA GLY A 365 -12.94 -12.35 -0.08
C GLY A 365 -13.93 -11.85 -1.11
N VAL A 366 -13.71 -12.18 -2.38
CA VAL A 366 -14.54 -11.75 -3.51
C VAL A 366 -15.38 -12.92 -3.97
N LYS A 367 -16.72 -12.81 -3.90
CA LYS A 367 -17.64 -13.86 -4.33
C LYS A 367 -17.71 -13.97 -5.86
N SER A 368 -18.15 -15.12 -6.35
CA SER A 368 -18.48 -15.29 -7.77
C SER A 368 -19.54 -14.27 -8.21
N GLY A 369 -19.37 -13.72 -9.42
CA GLY A 369 -20.20 -12.65 -9.96
C GLY A 369 -19.85 -11.23 -9.49
N ALA A 370 -18.97 -11.05 -8.51
CA ALA A 370 -18.52 -9.73 -8.05
C ALA A 370 -17.20 -9.31 -8.71
N GLU A 371 -17.06 -8.00 -8.98
CA GLU A 371 -15.81 -7.39 -9.44
C GLU A 371 -15.24 -6.40 -8.40
N LEU A 372 -14.03 -6.65 -7.93
CA LEU A 372 -13.30 -5.76 -7.03
C LEU A 372 -12.16 -5.04 -7.76
N THR A 373 -12.28 -3.72 -7.92
CA THR A 373 -11.17 -2.87 -8.37
C THR A 373 -10.41 -2.27 -7.19
N LEU A 374 -9.10 -2.46 -7.17
CA LEU A 374 -8.15 -1.94 -6.18
C LEU A 374 -7.25 -0.89 -6.86
N THR A 375 -7.27 0.35 -6.36
CA THR A 375 -6.61 1.49 -7.01
C THR A 375 -6.25 2.61 -6.01
N GLY A 376 -5.60 3.69 -6.45
CA GLY A 376 -5.24 4.85 -5.61
C GLY A 376 -4.06 4.61 -4.66
N GLY A 377 -3.21 3.63 -4.96
CA GLY A 377 -2.09 3.20 -4.13
C GLY A 377 -2.50 2.36 -2.91
N ILE A 378 -3.68 1.72 -2.96
CA ILE A 378 -4.24 0.92 -1.86
C ILE A 378 -3.27 -0.18 -1.38
N ARG A 379 -3.22 -0.40 -0.07
CA ARG A 379 -2.32 -1.40 0.54
C ARG A 379 -3.13 -2.48 1.25
N ILE A 380 -3.07 -3.71 0.75
CA ILE A 380 -3.60 -4.89 1.43
C ILE A 380 -2.48 -5.54 2.23
N ILE A 381 -2.72 -5.78 3.51
CA ILE A 381 -1.81 -6.45 4.44
C ILE A 381 -2.53 -7.70 4.95
N GLY A 382 -2.07 -8.86 4.50
CA GLY A 382 -2.64 -10.16 4.90
C GLY A 382 -2.18 -10.62 6.28
N SER A 383 -2.82 -11.69 6.74
CA SER A 383 -2.64 -12.38 8.02
C SER A 383 -1.67 -13.58 7.95
N ASP A 384 -1.45 -14.31 9.07
CA ASP A 384 -0.64 -15.55 9.11
C ASP A 384 -1.53 -16.82 9.27
N ILE A 385 -2.39 -17.05 8.27
CA ILE A 385 -3.32 -18.19 8.18
C ILE A 385 -2.62 -19.49 7.76
N ASN A 386 -1.86 -20.09 8.67
CA ASN A 386 -0.99 -21.26 8.43
C ASN A 386 -1.66 -22.52 7.81
N GLN A 387 -3.00 -22.61 7.74
CA GLN A 387 -3.72 -23.73 7.12
C GLN A 387 -4.74 -23.34 6.04
N ASN A 388 -5.05 -22.05 5.84
CA ASN A 388 -6.08 -21.62 4.89
C ASN A 388 -5.49 -21.10 3.57
N ALA A 389 -6.35 -20.76 2.63
CA ALA A 389 -5.99 -20.16 1.36
C ALA A 389 -6.18 -18.63 1.36
N GLY A 390 -5.30 -17.88 0.68
CA GLY A 390 -5.54 -16.48 0.33
C GLY A 390 -5.48 -15.49 1.49
N ALA A 391 -4.31 -15.28 2.11
CA ALA A 391 -4.22 -14.44 3.32
C ALA A 391 -4.46 -12.94 3.06
N GLY A 392 -4.04 -12.44 1.90
CA GLY A 392 -4.46 -11.13 1.41
C GLY A 392 -5.85 -11.20 0.76
N ILE A 393 -5.97 -11.91 -0.35
CA ILE A 393 -7.22 -12.00 -1.13
C ILE A 393 -7.57 -13.46 -1.43
N TYR A 394 -8.83 -13.82 -1.22
CA TYR A 394 -9.43 -15.06 -1.73
C TYR A 394 -10.47 -14.71 -2.81
N ASN A 395 -10.20 -15.09 -4.06
CA ASN A 395 -11.01 -14.67 -5.21
C ASN A 395 -11.78 -15.83 -5.86
N LEU A 396 -13.12 -15.72 -5.83
CA LEU A 396 -14.06 -16.51 -6.61
C LEU A 396 -14.68 -15.71 -7.79
N GLY A 397 -14.43 -14.39 -7.86
CA GLY A 397 -15.00 -13.46 -8.85
C GLY A 397 -13.92 -12.82 -9.71
N SER A 398 -13.98 -11.50 -9.89
CA SER A 398 -12.98 -10.71 -10.61
C SER A 398 -12.25 -9.75 -9.67
N VAL A 399 -10.92 -9.69 -9.75
CA VAL A 399 -10.08 -8.72 -9.04
C VAL A 399 -9.20 -7.97 -10.04
N VAL A 400 -9.25 -6.65 -10.00
CA VAL A 400 -8.39 -5.76 -10.79
C VAL A 400 -7.49 -4.97 -9.85
N LEU A 401 -6.19 -5.27 -9.84
CA LEU A 401 -5.18 -4.44 -9.16
C LEU A 401 -4.61 -3.44 -10.17
N SER A 402 -5.07 -2.19 -10.11
CA SER A 402 -4.60 -1.11 -10.98
C SER A 402 -3.26 -0.54 -10.50
N ASP A 403 -3.12 -0.38 -9.19
CA ASP A 403 -1.88 -0.01 -8.51
C ASP A 403 -1.92 -0.50 -7.05
N GLY A 404 -0.96 -0.09 -6.22
CA GLY A 404 -0.95 -0.43 -4.79
C GLY A 404 -0.11 -1.67 -4.46
N THR A 405 -0.32 -2.26 -3.28
CA THR A 405 0.52 -3.35 -2.77
C THR A 405 -0.24 -4.42 -2.00
N ILE A 406 0.00 -5.71 -2.27
CA ILE A 406 -0.49 -6.85 -1.46
C ILE A 406 0.72 -7.49 -0.76
N THR A 407 0.73 -7.49 0.58
CA THR A 407 1.95 -7.77 1.37
C THR A 407 1.70 -8.51 2.67
N ASN A 408 2.74 -9.20 3.16
CA ASN A 408 2.80 -9.92 4.44
C ASN A 408 1.73 -11.01 4.68
N GLY A 409 0.93 -11.37 3.67
CA GLY A 409 0.01 -12.49 3.78
C GLY A 409 0.78 -13.80 3.81
N ARG A 410 0.46 -14.67 4.76
CA ARG A 410 1.04 -16.00 4.90
C ARG A 410 -0.06 -17.05 5.01
N ALA A 411 -0.05 -18.02 4.11
CA ALA A 411 -1.14 -18.98 3.93
C ALA A 411 -0.65 -20.44 3.85
N GLY A 412 -1.56 -21.40 3.84
CA GLY A 412 -1.29 -22.74 3.29
C GLY A 412 -1.01 -22.65 1.78
N ALA A 413 -1.91 -22.01 1.04
CA ALA A 413 -1.80 -21.72 -0.39
C ALA A 413 -2.17 -20.26 -0.70
N GLY A 414 -1.47 -19.62 -1.65
CA GLY A 414 -1.81 -18.26 -2.10
C GLY A 414 -1.56 -17.20 -1.02
N GLY A 415 -0.29 -16.98 -0.65
CA GLY A 415 0.06 -16.06 0.44
C GLY A 415 -0.48 -14.64 0.25
N GLY A 416 -0.28 -14.06 -0.93
CA GLY A 416 -0.90 -12.80 -1.31
C GLY A 416 -2.33 -12.99 -1.81
N ILE A 417 -2.51 -13.82 -2.83
CA ILE A 417 -3.79 -14.09 -3.48
C ILE A 417 -4.00 -15.61 -3.68
N TYR A 418 -5.18 -16.12 -3.35
CA TYR A 418 -5.69 -17.38 -3.86
C TYR A 418 -6.78 -17.09 -4.90
N ASN A 419 -6.63 -17.60 -6.12
CA ASN A 419 -7.49 -17.29 -7.25
C ASN A 419 -8.17 -18.52 -7.84
N THR A 420 -9.50 -18.51 -7.94
CA THR A 420 -10.30 -19.46 -8.73
C THR A 420 -11.10 -18.78 -9.84
N GLY A 421 -11.18 -17.45 -9.82
CA GLY A 421 -11.80 -16.62 -10.84
C GLY A 421 -10.77 -15.86 -11.67
N THR A 422 -11.00 -14.57 -11.94
CA THR A 422 -10.09 -13.73 -12.74
C THR A 422 -9.33 -12.73 -11.89
N VAL A 423 -8.01 -12.64 -12.09
CA VAL A 423 -7.13 -11.62 -11.50
C VAL A 423 -6.38 -10.88 -12.60
N THR A 424 -6.62 -9.57 -12.72
CA THR A 424 -5.91 -8.69 -13.66
C THR A 424 -5.00 -7.73 -12.88
N LEU A 425 -3.72 -7.72 -13.23
CA LEU A 425 -2.65 -7.04 -12.50
C LEU A 425 -2.02 -5.97 -13.42
N ASN A 426 -2.61 -4.77 -13.41
CA ASN A 426 -2.26 -3.63 -14.28
C ASN A 426 -1.19 -2.70 -13.68
N GLY A 427 -0.76 -2.96 -12.45
CA GLY A 427 0.29 -2.19 -11.79
C GLY A 427 0.50 -2.58 -10.33
N GLY A 428 1.33 -1.82 -9.62
CA GLY A 428 1.61 -2.07 -8.21
C GLY A 428 2.53 -3.28 -7.97
N SER A 429 2.42 -3.91 -6.79
CA SER A 429 3.27 -5.04 -6.42
C SER A 429 2.65 -6.05 -5.45
N ILE A 430 2.95 -7.33 -5.64
CA ILE A 430 2.64 -8.41 -4.69
C ILE A 430 3.97 -8.86 -4.09
N ASN A 431 4.24 -8.51 -2.82
CA ASN A 431 5.56 -8.78 -2.23
C ASN A 431 5.60 -9.16 -0.75
N GLY A 432 6.63 -9.92 -0.40
CA GLY A 432 6.87 -10.39 0.96
C GLY A 432 5.78 -11.32 1.51
N ASN A 433 5.02 -11.99 0.63
CA ASN A 433 3.99 -12.95 1.00
C ASN A 433 4.57 -14.39 1.07
N GLY A 434 3.92 -15.26 1.83
CA GLY A 434 4.38 -16.62 2.09
C GLY A 434 3.28 -17.67 1.89
N ALA A 435 3.65 -18.84 1.41
CA ALA A 435 2.81 -20.04 1.47
C ALA A 435 3.60 -21.17 2.16
N ALA A 436 2.94 -21.96 3.00
CA ALA A 436 3.53 -23.18 3.54
C ALA A 436 3.71 -24.23 2.44
N GLN A 437 2.76 -24.31 1.51
CA GLN A 437 2.74 -25.27 0.41
C GLN A 437 2.99 -24.56 -0.92
N THR A 438 1.99 -23.86 -1.46
CA THR A 438 1.94 -23.47 -2.88
C THR A 438 1.60 -21.99 -3.10
N GLY A 439 2.25 -21.34 -4.06
CA GLY A 439 1.86 -20.00 -4.51
C GLY A 439 2.14 -18.91 -3.47
N GLY A 440 3.42 -18.60 -3.26
CA GLY A 440 3.84 -17.67 -2.19
C GLY A 440 3.27 -16.26 -2.38
N GLY A 441 3.33 -15.75 -3.61
CA GLY A 441 2.62 -14.53 -4.01
C GLY A 441 1.19 -14.84 -4.41
N ILE A 442 1.00 -15.73 -5.40
CA ILE A 442 -0.32 -16.11 -5.93
C ILE A 442 -0.42 -17.63 -6.08
N PHE A 443 -1.54 -18.20 -5.65
CA PHE A 443 -2.01 -19.51 -6.10
C PHE A 443 -3.12 -19.30 -7.13
N ASN A 444 -2.97 -19.91 -8.31
CA ASN A 444 -3.97 -19.91 -9.37
C ASN A 444 -4.54 -21.32 -9.48
N ASP A 445 -5.83 -21.49 -9.18
CA ASP A 445 -6.50 -22.78 -9.27
C ASP A 445 -6.84 -23.14 -10.73
N THR A 446 -7.37 -24.35 -10.97
CA THR A 446 -7.64 -24.87 -12.32
C THR A 446 -8.60 -24.01 -13.15
N ASN A 447 -9.57 -23.36 -12.53
CA ASN A 447 -10.48 -22.40 -13.20
C ASN A 447 -9.92 -20.96 -13.21
N GLY A 448 -8.79 -20.71 -12.55
CA GLY A 448 -8.23 -19.39 -12.34
C GLY A 448 -7.55 -18.81 -13.58
N VAL A 449 -7.81 -17.54 -13.85
CA VAL A 449 -7.15 -16.76 -14.91
C VAL A 449 -6.37 -15.60 -14.29
N ILE A 450 -5.06 -15.52 -14.57
CA ILE A 450 -4.20 -14.38 -14.21
C ILE A 450 -3.74 -13.67 -15.48
N THR A 451 -3.88 -12.34 -15.52
CA THR A 451 -3.25 -11.49 -16.54
C THR A 451 -2.31 -10.47 -15.89
N LEU A 452 -1.02 -10.51 -16.23
CA LEU A 452 0.02 -9.59 -15.75
C LEU A 452 0.33 -8.54 -16.83
N ASN A 453 0.06 -7.27 -16.52
CA ASN A 453 0.15 -6.11 -17.43
C ASN A 453 1.08 -5.00 -16.89
N GLY A 454 2.08 -5.33 -16.05
CA GLY A 454 3.02 -4.35 -15.48
C GLY A 454 3.30 -4.48 -13.99
N THR A 455 2.62 -5.38 -13.28
CA THR A 455 2.81 -5.60 -11.83
C THR A 455 4.13 -6.28 -11.50
N THR A 456 4.71 -5.93 -10.34
CA THR A 456 5.93 -6.55 -9.81
C THR A 456 5.61 -7.58 -8.71
N ILE A 457 5.97 -8.85 -8.93
CA ILE A 457 5.81 -9.95 -7.96
C ILE A 457 7.20 -10.28 -7.40
N THR A 458 7.45 -9.95 -6.14
CA THR A 458 8.80 -9.93 -5.53
C THR A 458 8.90 -10.46 -4.12
N ASP A 459 10.06 -11.03 -3.76
CA ASP A 459 10.38 -11.47 -2.39
C ASP A 459 9.33 -12.42 -1.76
N ASN A 460 8.50 -13.10 -2.57
CA ASN A 460 7.51 -14.05 -2.08
C ASN A 460 8.13 -15.45 -1.92
N ARG A 461 7.54 -16.28 -1.05
CA ARG A 461 8.10 -17.59 -0.70
C ARG A 461 7.05 -18.71 -0.62
N ALA A 462 7.36 -19.87 -1.17
CA ALA A 462 6.57 -21.09 -1.01
C ALA A 462 7.45 -22.33 -0.84
N THR A 463 6.85 -23.52 -0.71
CA THR A 463 7.55 -24.79 -1.01
C THR A 463 7.60 -25.00 -2.53
N THR A 464 6.49 -24.69 -3.23
CA THR A 464 6.36 -24.78 -4.69
C THR A 464 5.70 -23.51 -5.26
N GLY A 465 6.26 -22.91 -6.32
CA GLY A 465 5.73 -21.69 -6.93
C GLY A 465 5.88 -20.46 -6.03
N GLY A 466 7.10 -19.97 -5.86
CA GLY A 466 7.41 -18.90 -4.91
C GLY A 466 6.68 -17.59 -5.23
N GLY A 467 6.70 -17.16 -6.49
CA GLY A 467 5.92 -16.04 -7.01
C GLY A 467 4.49 -16.46 -7.33
N ILE A 468 4.34 -17.41 -8.26
CA ILE A 468 3.04 -17.97 -8.67
C ILE A 468 3.11 -19.51 -8.69
N TYR A 469 2.04 -20.15 -8.22
CA TYR A 469 1.74 -21.57 -8.50
C TYR A 469 0.51 -21.65 -9.40
N ASN A 470 0.60 -22.39 -10.50
CA ASN A 470 -0.51 -22.62 -11.42
C ASN A 470 -1.00 -24.07 -11.29
N ASN A 471 -2.24 -24.27 -10.86
CA ASN A 471 -2.88 -25.58 -10.72
C ASN A 471 -3.59 -26.00 -12.03
N GLY A 472 -2.93 -25.80 -13.18
CA GLY A 472 -3.54 -25.99 -14.50
C GLY A 472 -4.50 -24.88 -14.94
N GLY A 473 -4.57 -23.74 -14.23
CA GLY A 473 -5.27 -22.55 -14.69
C GLY A 473 -4.54 -21.82 -15.83
N THR A 474 -5.00 -20.62 -16.19
CA THR A 474 -4.40 -19.80 -17.25
C THR A 474 -3.59 -18.64 -16.68
N ILE A 475 -2.35 -18.45 -17.15
CA ILE A 475 -1.54 -17.27 -16.85
C ILE A 475 -1.09 -16.59 -18.16
N LYS A 476 -1.35 -15.29 -18.28
CA LYS A 476 -0.93 -14.44 -19.40
C LYS A 476 0.07 -13.39 -18.92
N LEU A 477 1.30 -13.45 -19.44
CA LEU A 477 2.38 -12.52 -19.10
C LEU A 477 2.56 -11.47 -20.22
N ASN A 478 1.86 -10.34 -20.12
CA ASN A 478 1.98 -9.26 -21.11
C ASN A 478 3.11 -8.28 -20.77
N ASP A 479 3.24 -7.90 -19.50
CA ASP A 479 4.31 -7.03 -18.99
C ASP A 479 4.45 -7.17 -17.46
N GLY A 480 5.54 -6.67 -16.89
CA GLY A 480 5.81 -6.68 -15.45
C GLY A 480 7.11 -7.40 -15.09
N ARG A 481 7.23 -7.84 -13.83
CA ARG A 481 8.42 -8.58 -13.37
C ARG A 481 8.10 -9.54 -12.23
N ILE A 482 8.56 -10.79 -12.36
CA ILE A 482 8.47 -11.85 -11.34
C ILE A 482 9.91 -12.21 -10.96
N THR A 483 10.39 -11.67 -9.83
CA THR A 483 11.83 -11.70 -9.49
C THR A 483 12.11 -11.82 -7.99
N GLY A 484 13.24 -12.41 -7.60
CA GLY A 484 13.63 -12.54 -6.19
C GLY A 484 12.69 -13.43 -5.36
N ASN A 485 11.74 -14.13 -5.98
CA ASN A 485 10.87 -15.07 -5.30
C ASN A 485 11.62 -16.38 -5.04
N SER A 486 11.16 -17.15 -4.06
CA SER A 486 11.88 -18.34 -3.58
C SER A 486 10.97 -19.53 -3.31
N ALA A 487 11.35 -20.70 -3.82
CA ALA A 487 10.73 -21.98 -3.52
C ALA A 487 11.76 -23.11 -3.61
N SER A 488 11.40 -24.30 -3.13
CA SER A 488 12.18 -25.52 -3.44
C SER A 488 11.97 -25.89 -4.90
N ASN A 489 10.71 -25.81 -5.37
CA ASN A 489 10.29 -26.12 -6.72
C ASN A 489 9.76 -24.85 -7.41
N SER A 490 10.51 -24.31 -8.36
CA SER A 490 10.17 -23.10 -9.14
C SER A 490 9.91 -21.86 -8.29
N GLY A 491 10.96 -21.07 -8.06
CA GLY A 491 10.88 -19.80 -7.34
C GLY A 491 9.97 -18.78 -8.01
N GLY A 492 10.00 -18.66 -9.34
CA GLY A 492 9.19 -17.69 -10.08
C GLY A 492 7.75 -18.19 -10.29
N ILE A 493 7.54 -19.04 -11.28
CA ILE A 493 6.25 -19.68 -11.62
C ILE A 493 6.44 -21.19 -11.62
N TYR A 494 5.62 -21.89 -10.84
CA TYR A 494 5.40 -23.32 -11.02
C TYR A 494 4.19 -23.55 -11.93
N ASP A 495 4.36 -24.29 -13.02
CA ASP A 495 3.28 -24.61 -13.96
C ASP A 495 3.44 -26.02 -14.55
N PRO A 496 2.74 -27.04 -14.00
CA PRO A 496 2.93 -28.43 -14.38
C PRO A 496 2.41 -28.74 -15.78
N THR A 497 1.49 -27.91 -16.32
CA THR A 497 0.99 -28.04 -17.70
C THR A 497 1.94 -27.43 -18.73
N ARG A 498 2.96 -26.67 -18.30
CA ARG A 498 3.90 -25.92 -19.15
C ARG A 498 3.21 -25.00 -20.18
N SER A 499 2.05 -24.47 -19.80
CA SER A 499 1.26 -23.51 -20.57
C SER A 499 1.91 -22.12 -20.61
N VAL A 500 2.66 -21.74 -19.58
CA VAL A 500 3.27 -20.41 -19.46
C VAL A 500 4.50 -20.26 -20.35
N THR A 501 4.45 -19.26 -21.24
CA THR A 501 5.61 -18.78 -22.00
C THR A 501 6.04 -17.40 -21.51
N ASP A 502 7.35 -17.15 -21.48
CA ASP A 502 7.93 -15.85 -21.14
C ASP A 502 8.94 -15.39 -22.21
N PRO A 503 8.47 -14.93 -23.39
CA PRO A 503 9.34 -14.39 -24.43
C PRO A 503 9.92 -13.01 -24.08
N LYS A 504 9.51 -12.40 -22.95
CA LYS A 504 9.88 -11.04 -22.54
C LYS A 504 10.90 -10.99 -21.40
N GLY A 505 11.24 -12.12 -20.78
CA GLY A 505 12.14 -12.16 -19.62
C GLY A 505 11.52 -11.56 -18.35
N ILE A 506 10.20 -11.62 -18.24
CA ILE A 506 9.42 -11.17 -17.08
C ILE A 506 9.82 -11.97 -15.83
N VAL A 507 10.12 -13.26 -15.97
CA VAL A 507 10.40 -14.20 -14.86
C VAL A 507 11.90 -14.44 -14.72
N THR A 508 12.57 -13.66 -13.88
CA THR A 508 14.04 -13.63 -13.78
C THR A 508 14.55 -13.52 -12.34
N GLU A 509 15.73 -14.08 -12.06
CA GLU A 509 16.40 -14.00 -10.75
C GLU A 509 15.60 -14.62 -9.58
N ASN A 510 14.91 -15.74 -9.81
CA ASN A 510 14.17 -16.46 -8.77
C ASN A 510 14.96 -17.68 -8.23
N THR A 511 14.82 -17.98 -6.94
CA THR A 511 15.52 -19.09 -6.26
C THR A 511 14.68 -20.36 -6.31
N GLY A 512 15.25 -21.47 -6.80
CA GLY A 512 14.52 -22.71 -7.10
C GLY A 512 14.05 -22.82 -8.56
N GLY A 513 14.42 -21.87 -9.42
CA GLY A 513 14.06 -21.84 -10.84
C GLY A 513 13.14 -20.66 -11.20
N ASN A 514 13.19 -20.22 -12.45
CA ASN A 514 12.31 -19.14 -12.94
C ASN A 514 10.93 -19.69 -13.30
N ILE A 515 10.86 -20.60 -14.27
CA ILE A 515 9.63 -21.32 -14.64
C ILE A 515 9.97 -22.82 -14.63
N GLY A 516 9.09 -23.65 -14.07
CA GLY A 516 9.30 -25.10 -14.06
C GLY A 516 8.01 -25.90 -13.79
N PRO A 517 8.00 -27.18 -14.19
CA PRO A 517 6.86 -28.10 -14.09
C PRO A 517 6.77 -28.79 -12.73
#